data_AF-A0A7U6GFG8-F1
#
_entry.id   AF-A0A7U6GFG8-F1
#
_cell.length_a   1.000
_cell.length_b   1.000
_cell.length_c   1.000
_cell.angle_alpha   90.00
_cell.angle_beta   90.00
_cell.angle_gamma   90.00
#
_symmetry.space_group_name_H-M   'P 1'
#
loop_
_entity.id
_entity.type
_entity.pdbx_description
1 polymer ?
#
loop_
_entity_poly.entity_id
_entity_poly.type
_entity_poly.pdbx_seq_one_letter_code
_entity_poly.pdbx_strand_id
1 'polypeptide(L)'
;MRFIDRIRKLDLDERIRILESYLKKHPEDGIGAYRYLSHLYVLKGDLSSAGKTLKYGIEKNPNNLWLQLELGDFYFFTLEDVERAEEIYRNIFTKFSKPERSTLSPYRYVLKRLTTITYNKGKLDEARRFYELFYAIEPSDFYATDFVRFGELLFKEGKIDEARKVIETGIKTHPKKKELKEFANKYLGGNYVFENNTLETFIEKIPVRTPLVKEDDDLIEIIKKYALPYLKVGDIVTISSCVAAIAEGRLFPVDSIKVSKLARFVSHFVNQESIPFGGAAPLANPYAMQVAIEEVGPIRIILGFLAGAIGKVFGLDGVFYRVAGEQSALIDDPPGAIPPYDYYIIPGPIDSNGLVRKIKKEINSEVAIVDANELGRAWVVGATEGINKKELEKVLSDNPAGNEDEGTPIVIVRFSK
;
A
#
# COMPACT_ATOMS: atom_id res chain seq x y z
N MET A 1 -7.81 21.08 4.42
CA MET A 1 -7.36 20.99 3.02
C MET A 1 -5.89 21.39 2.96
N ARG A 2 -5.02 20.44 2.61
CA ARG A 2 -3.56 20.61 2.63
C ARG A 2 -3.14 21.54 1.49
N PHE A 3 -1.92 22.06 1.57
CA PHE A 3 -1.36 22.91 0.51
C PHE A 3 -1.29 22.18 -0.84
N ILE A 4 -0.89 20.91 -0.83
CA ILE A 4 -0.80 20.05 -2.01
C ILE A 4 -2.18 19.88 -2.68
N ASP A 5 -3.23 19.63 -1.90
CA ASP A 5 -4.60 19.48 -2.43
C ASP A 5 -5.09 20.73 -3.16
N ARG A 6 -4.63 21.93 -2.74
CA ARG A 6 -5.00 23.19 -3.38
C ARG A 6 -4.34 23.36 -4.75
N ILE A 7 -3.06 23.02 -4.86
CA ILE A 7 -2.31 23.23 -6.10
C ILE A 7 -2.57 22.13 -7.15
N ARG A 8 -3.13 20.98 -6.77
CA ARG A 8 -3.48 19.88 -7.70
C ARG A 8 -4.44 20.26 -8.81
N LYS A 9 -5.30 21.26 -8.57
CA LYS A 9 -6.26 21.74 -9.57
C LYS A 9 -5.61 22.60 -10.66
N LEU A 10 -4.36 22.98 -10.47
CA LEU A 10 -3.59 23.79 -11.40
C LEU A 10 -2.88 22.91 -12.43
N ASP A 11 -2.50 23.49 -13.55
CA ASP A 11 -1.70 22.78 -14.55
C ASP A 11 -0.31 22.39 -14.00
N LEU A 12 0.33 21.46 -14.70
CA LEU A 12 1.61 20.88 -14.28
C LEU A 12 2.72 21.94 -14.11
N ASP A 13 2.79 22.93 -15.01
CA ASP A 13 3.84 23.96 -14.97
C ASP A 13 3.61 24.96 -13.84
N GLU A 14 2.36 25.29 -13.55
CA GLU A 14 2.01 26.11 -12.38
C GLU A 14 2.32 25.38 -11.06
N ARG A 15 1.97 24.09 -10.95
CA ARG A 15 2.33 23.25 -9.80
C ARG A 15 3.85 23.25 -9.55
N ILE A 16 4.65 23.04 -10.60
CA ILE A 16 6.12 23.06 -10.54
C ILE A 16 6.62 24.42 -10.03
N ARG A 17 6.19 25.54 -10.65
CA ARG A 17 6.61 26.90 -10.25
C ARG A 17 6.31 27.22 -8.80
N ILE A 18 5.13 26.81 -8.31
CA ILE A 18 4.73 27.03 -6.92
C ILE A 18 5.63 26.24 -5.96
N LEU A 19 5.92 24.97 -6.26
CA LEU A 19 6.79 24.14 -5.42
C LEU A 19 8.24 24.63 -5.43
N GLU A 20 8.78 25.04 -6.58
CA GLU A 20 10.10 25.65 -6.67
C GLU A 20 10.20 26.92 -5.80
N SER A 21 9.18 27.78 -5.87
CA SER A 21 9.10 29.01 -5.05
C SER A 21 9.01 28.69 -3.56
N TYR A 22 8.23 27.67 -3.19
CA TYR A 22 8.11 27.20 -1.81
C TYR A 22 9.45 26.65 -1.28
N LEU A 23 10.13 25.79 -2.04
CA LEU A 23 11.39 25.17 -1.65
C LEU A 23 12.55 26.17 -1.55
N LYS A 24 12.53 27.25 -2.34
CA LYS A 24 13.47 28.38 -2.17
C LYS A 24 13.33 29.07 -0.81
N LYS A 25 12.12 29.12 -0.25
CA LYS A 25 11.83 29.75 1.05
C LYS A 25 11.95 28.77 2.23
N HIS A 26 11.72 27.48 1.99
CA HIS A 26 11.67 26.43 3.00
C HIS A 26 12.55 25.22 2.62
N PRO A 27 13.87 25.41 2.43
CA PRO A 27 14.74 24.35 1.93
C PRO A 27 14.92 23.17 2.89
N GLU A 28 14.78 23.38 4.20
CA GLU A 28 14.95 22.35 5.25
C GLU A 28 13.60 21.74 5.67
N ASP A 29 12.52 22.52 5.70
CA ASP A 29 11.21 22.03 6.12
C ASP A 29 10.39 21.38 4.99
N GLY A 30 10.83 21.54 3.74
CA GLY A 30 10.09 21.19 2.52
C GLY A 30 10.17 19.74 2.07
N ILE A 31 10.37 18.77 2.98
CA ILE A 31 10.63 17.36 2.63
C ILE A 31 9.60 16.78 1.65
N GLY A 32 8.30 16.88 1.98
CA GLY A 32 7.23 16.40 1.09
C GLY A 32 7.14 17.19 -0.23
N ALA A 33 7.58 18.44 -0.25
CA ALA A 33 7.59 19.26 -1.47
C ALA A 33 8.71 18.83 -2.44
N TYR A 34 9.87 18.38 -1.94
CA TYR A 34 10.91 17.81 -2.81
C TYR A 34 10.43 16.54 -3.52
N ARG A 35 9.76 15.64 -2.78
CA ARG A 35 9.18 14.42 -3.37
C ARG A 35 8.16 14.75 -4.45
N TYR A 36 7.21 15.62 -4.10
CA TYR A 36 6.16 15.96 -5.04
C TYR A 36 6.71 16.67 -6.27
N LEU A 37 7.64 17.62 -6.11
CA LEU A 37 8.29 18.29 -7.24
C LEU A 37 9.07 17.30 -8.12
N SER A 38 9.78 16.34 -7.53
CA SER A 38 10.44 15.26 -8.28
C SER A 38 9.43 14.49 -9.13
N HIS A 39 8.30 14.08 -8.55
CA HIS A 39 7.22 13.42 -9.27
C HIS A 39 6.67 14.27 -10.43
N LEU A 40 6.43 15.57 -10.23
CA LEU A 40 5.96 16.44 -11.32
C LEU A 40 6.94 16.49 -12.49
N TYR A 41 8.25 16.50 -12.21
CA TYR A 41 9.25 16.43 -13.28
C TYR A 41 9.25 15.06 -13.99
N VAL A 42 9.00 13.95 -13.27
CA VAL A 42 8.81 12.64 -13.89
C VAL A 42 7.60 12.64 -14.83
N LEU A 43 6.47 13.18 -14.39
CA LEU A 43 5.27 13.33 -15.25
C LEU A 43 5.56 14.19 -16.49
N LYS A 44 6.39 15.22 -16.35
CA LYS A 44 6.83 16.07 -17.47
C LYS A 44 7.84 15.38 -18.41
N GLY A 45 8.36 14.21 -18.04
CA GLY A 45 9.43 13.52 -18.74
C GLY A 45 10.84 14.08 -18.47
N ASP A 46 10.98 15.02 -17.54
CA ASP A 46 12.27 15.61 -17.15
C ASP A 46 12.89 14.84 -15.98
N LEU A 47 13.38 13.63 -16.28
CA LEU A 47 14.04 12.76 -15.31
C LEU A 47 15.31 13.38 -14.71
N SER A 48 15.95 14.32 -15.42
CA SER A 48 17.14 15.02 -14.92
C SER A 48 16.79 15.95 -13.77
N SER A 49 15.75 16.79 -13.94
CA SER A 49 15.29 17.71 -12.91
C SER A 49 14.67 16.98 -11.73
N ALA A 50 13.99 15.85 -11.96
CA ALA A 50 13.51 14.97 -10.89
C ALA A 50 14.66 14.52 -9.97
N GLY A 51 15.69 13.89 -10.53
CA GLY A 51 16.85 13.44 -9.76
C GLY A 51 17.63 14.59 -9.09
N LYS A 52 17.77 15.74 -9.76
CA LYS A 52 18.40 16.94 -9.17
C LYS A 52 17.61 17.45 -7.96
N THR A 53 16.29 17.44 -8.03
CA THR A 53 15.41 17.89 -6.95
C THR A 53 15.58 17.04 -5.70
N LEU A 54 15.58 15.72 -5.83
CA LEU A 54 15.79 14.82 -4.71
C LEU A 54 17.19 14.98 -4.11
N LYS A 55 18.24 15.06 -4.95
CA LYS A 55 19.63 15.28 -4.49
C LYS A 55 19.78 16.60 -3.73
N TYR A 56 19.19 17.68 -4.24
CA TYR A 56 19.21 18.97 -3.57
C TYR A 56 18.44 18.91 -2.24
N GLY A 57 17.29 18.21 -2.20
CA GLY A 57 16.57 17.98 -0.96
C GLY A 57 17.41 17.22 0.08
N ILE A 58 18.18 16.20 -0.32
CA ILE A 58 19.10 15.47 0.55
C ILE A 58 20.25 16.37 1.03
N GLU A 59 20.80 17.22 0.16
CA GLU A 59 21.83 18.19 0.55
C GLU A 59 21.35 19.11 1.68
N LYS A 60 20.09 19.57 1.61
CA LYS A 60 19.49 20.39 2.66
C LYS A 60 19.02 19.60 3.88
N ASN A 61 18.85 18.29 3.74
CA ASN A 61 18.32 17.40 4.78
C ASN A 61 19.16 16.12 4.91
N PRO A 62 20.47 16.22 5.24
CA PRO A 62 21.40 15.09 5.13
C PRO A 62 21.06 13.92 6.06
N ASN A 63 20.37 14.20 7.17
CA ASN A 63 19.95 13.18 8.14
C ASN A 63 18.58 12.56 7.83
N ASN A 64 17.86 13.06 6.81
CA ASN A 64 16.59 12.48 6.42
C ASN A 64 16.83 11.24 5.54
N LEU A 65 16.82 10.07 6.18
CA LEU A 65 16.98 8.77 5.52
C LEU A 65 15.80 8.41 4.60
N TRP A 66 14.61 8.96 4.82
CA TRP A 66 13.46 8.72 3.95
C TRP A 66 13.58 9.42 2.61
N LEU A 67 14.23 10.59 2.56
CA LEU A 67 14.49 11.29 1.30
C LEU A 67 15.62 10.59 0.52
N GLN A 68 16.57 9.97 1.23
CA GLN A 68 17.55 9.08 0.61
C GLN A 68 16.88 7.82 0.06
N LEU A 69 15.95 7.22 0.82
CA LEU A 69 15.17 6.06 0.35
C LEU A 69 14.37 6.41 -0.90
N GLU A 70 13.74 7.60 -0.94
CA GLU A 70 13.04 8.12 -2.12
C GLU A 70 13.97 8.23 -3.34
N LEU A 71 15.19 8.74 -3.16
CA LEU A 71 16.16 8.80 -4.27
C LEU A 71 16.55 7.39 -4.75
N GLY A 72 16.73 6.44 -3.83
CA GLY A 72 16.96 5.04 -4.17
C GLY A 72 15.79 4.44 -4.97
N ASP A 73 14.56 4.67 -4.51
CA ASP A 73 13.32 4.21 -5.17
C ASP A 73 13.13 4.90 -6.53
N PHE A 74 13.50 6.17 -6.68
CA PHE A 74 13.55 6.84 -7.98
C PHE A 74 14.52 6.14 -8.94
N TYR A 75 15.74 5.82 -8.49
CA TYR A 75 16.68 5.06 -9.31
C TYR A 75 16.15 3.67 -9.67
N PHE A 76 15.58 2.95 -8.70
CA PHE A 76 15.13 1.58 -8.89
C PHE A 76 13.87 1.46 -9.75
N PHE A 77 12.80 2.20 -9.40
CA PHE A 77 11.47 2.06 -10.03
C PHE A 77 11.22 3.01 -11.19
N THR A 78 11.98 4.10 -11.31
CA THR A 78 11.79 5.09 -12.39
C THR A 78 12.90 5.05 -13.43
N LEU A 79 14.16 4.95 -13.01
CA LEU A 79 15.30 4.89 -13.93
C LEU A 79 15.76 3.47 -14.25
N GLU A 80 15.26 2.46 -13.53
CA GLU A 80 15.70 1.06 -13.63
C GLU A 80 17.23 0.89 -13.44
N ASP A 81 17.85 1.82 -12.70
CA ASP A 81 19.29 1.86 -12.39
C ASP A 81 19.54 1.16 -11.05
N VAL A 82 19.59 -0.18 -11.11
CA VAL A 82 19.70 -1.05 -9.93
C VAL A 82 21.00 -0.81 -9.17
N GLU A 83 22.10 -0.51 -9.86
CA GLU A 83 23.42 -0.27 -9.27
C GLU A 83 23.40 0.96 -8.36
N ARG A 84 22.90 2.11 -8.85
CA ARG A 84 22.82 3.33 -8.03
C ARG A 84 21.81 3.19 -6.91
N ALA A 85 20.68 2.52 -7.15
CA ALA A 85 19.70 2.25 -6.12
C ALA A 85 20.31 1.40 -4.99
N GLU A 86 21.00 0.30 -5.33
CA GLU A 86 21.66 -0.58 -4.37
C GLU A 86 22.71 0.18 -3.53
N GLU A 87 23.51 1.06 -4.15
CA GLU A 87 24.48 1.90 -3.44
C GLU A 87 23.81 2.78 -2.37
N ILE A 88 22.71 3.44 -2.74
CA ILE A 88 21.94 4.30 -1.82
C ILE A 88 21.34 3.48 -0.68
N TYR A 89 20.67 2.37 -0.99
CA TYR A 89 20.06 1.51 0.02
C TYR A 89 21.11 0.97 1.00
N ARG A 90 22.30 0.58 0.52
CA ARG A 90 23.41 0.15 1.37
C ARG A 90 23.93 1.28 2.26
N ASN A 91 24.08 2.49 1.72
CA ASN A 91 24.47 3.64 2.54
C ASN A 91 23.47 3.89 3.67
N ILE A 92 22.15 3.85 3.38
CA ILE A 92 21.11 3.96 4.41
C ILE A 92 21.24 2.83 5.44
N PHE A 93 21.40 1.58 4.99
CA PHE A 93 21.55 0.41 5.86
C PHE A 93 22.72 0.59 6.85
N THR A 94 23.86 1.14 6.41
CA THR A 94 25.04 1.36 7.28
C THR A 94 24.80 2.38 8.41
N LYS A 95 23.73 3.17 8.35
CA LYS A 95 23.38 4.14 9.42
C LYS A 95 22.73 3.46 10.63
N PHE A 96 22.30 2.22 10.51
CA PHE A 96 21.68 1.47 11.58
C PHE A 96 22.71 0.58 12.27
N SER A 97 22.95 0.82 13.57
CA SER A 97 23.86 0.00 14.38
C SER A 97 23.19 -1.27 14.93
N LYS A 98 21.86 -1.35 14.86
CA LYS A 98 21.05 -2.48 15.33
C LYS A 98 19.75 -2.56 14.52
N PRO A 99 19.10 -3.73 14.45
CA PRO A 99 17.80 -3.86 13.80
C PRO A 99 16.73 -2.97 14.45
N GLU A 100 15.89 -2.34 13.63
CA GLU A 100 14.74 -1.54 14.07
C GLU A 100 13.43 -2.16 13.57
N ARG A 101 12.46 -2.36 14.47
CA ARG A 101 11.18 -3.00 14.14
C ARG A 101 10.10 -2.04 13.65
N SER A 102 10.23 -0.75 13.98
CA SER A 102 9.18 0.23 13.69
C SER A 102 8.90 0.33 12.19
N THR A 103 7.61 0.34 11.82
CA THR A 103 7.16 0.70 10.46
C THR A 103 7.47 2.15 10.10
N LEU A 104 7.87 2.96 11.09
CA LEU A 104 8.30 4.34 10.94
C LEU A 104 9.83 4.46 10.88
N SER A 105 10.53 3.38 10.58
CA SER A 105 11.95 3.37 10.28
C SER A 105 12.20 2.96 8.82
N PRO A 106 13.07 3.68 8.08
CA PRO A 106 13.52 3.27 6.75
C PRO A 106 14.17 1.88 6.70
N TYR A 107 14.67 1.39 7.85
CA TYR A 107 15.45 0.15 7.97
C TYR A 107 14.78 -1.04 7.27
N ARG A 108 13.49 -1.26 7.52
CA ARG A 108 12.75 -2.39 6.97
C ARG A 108 12.53 -2.30 5.46
N TYR A 109 12.28 -1.10 4.96
CA TYR A 109 12.05 -0.85 3.55
C TYR A 109 13.33 -1.08 2.77
N VAL A 110 14.46 -0.58 3.31
CA VAL A 110 15.79 -0.86 2.78
C VAL A 110 16.10 -2.36 2.79
N LEU A 111 15.79 -3.08 3.87
CA LEU A 111 15.92 -4.54 3.90
C LEU A 111 15.13 -5.20 2.77
N LYS A 112 13.85 -4.83 2.59
CA LYS A 112 13.00 -5.35 1.51
C LYS A 112 13.56 -5.06 0.10
N ARG A 113 14.15 -3.88 -0.11
CA ARG A 113 14.83 -3.57 -1.39
C ARG A 113 16.09 -4.43 -1.56
N LEU A 114 16.92 -4.53 -0.52
CA LEU A 114 18.19 -5.26 -0.57
C LEU A 114 17.99 -6.77 -0.71
N THR A 115 17.00 -7.39 -0.05
CA THR A 115 16.66 -8.81 -0.24
C THR A 115 16.32 -9.08 -1.71
N THR A 116 15.44 -8.25 -2.29
CA THR A 116 15.02 -8.35 -3.69
C THR A 116 16.21 -8.20 -4.64
N ILE A 117 17.02 -7.16 -4.47
CA ILE A 117 18.17 -6.88 -5.35
C ILE A 117 19.21 -8.01 -5.26
N THR A 118 19.59 -8.40 -4.06
CA THR A 118 20.65 -9.40 -3.86
C THR A 118 20.22 -10.80 -4.31
N TYR A 119 18.95 -11.16 -4.08
CA TYR A 119 18.37 -12.41 -4.59
C TYR A 119 18.40 -12.41 -6.13
N ASN A 120 17.91 -11.35 -6.77
CA ASN A 120 17.85 -11.24 -8.23
C ASN A 120 19.23 -11.20 -8.90
N LYS A 121 20.24 -10.64 -8.22
CA LYS A 121 21.65 -10.67 -8.67
C LYS A 121 22.36 -12.01 -8.43
N GLY A 122 21.69 -12.99 -7.82
CA GLY A 122 22.28 -14.28 -7.47
C GLY A 122 23.29 -14.23 -6.31
N LYS A 123 23.33 -13.14 -5.54
CA LYS A 123 24.17 -13.01 -4.34
C LYS A 123 23.50 -13.72 -3.15
N LEU A 124 23.35 -15.04 -3.25
CA LEU A 124 22.45 -15.84 -2.39
C LEU A 124 22.80 -15.79 -0.90
N ASP A 125 24.09 -15.81 -0.54
CA ASP A 125 24.54 -15.70 0.85
C ASP A 125 24.14 -14.37 1.48
N GLU A 126 24.24 -13.30 0.69
CA GLU A 126 23.90 -11.95 1.12
C GLU A 126 22.37 -11.79 1.21
N ALA A 127 21.65 -12.28 0.21
CA ALA A 127 20.19 -12.31 0.22
C ALA A 127 19.65 -13.03 1.45
N ARG A 128 20.22 -14.19 1.80
CA ARG A 128 19.84 -14.92 3.02
C ARG A 128 20.04 -14.08 4.26
N ARG A 129 21.20 -13.41 4.43
CA ARG A 129 21.46 -12.55 5.60
C ARG A 129 20.45 -11.41 5.71
N PHE A 130 20.09 -10.78 4.59
CA PHE A 130 19.06 -9.74 4.60
C PHE A 130 17.67 -10.31 4.91
N TYR A 131 17.34 -11.50 4.40
CA TYR A 131 16.10 -12.19 4.75
C TYR A 131 16.05 -12.57 6.24
N GLU A 132 17.14 -13.06 6.82
CA GLU A 132 17.24 -13.34 8.26
C GLU A 132 17.00 -12.08 9.10
N LEU A 133 17.61 -10.95 8.71
CA LEU A 133 17.38 -9.66 9.38
C LEU A 133 15.94 -9.18 9.22
N PHE A 134 15.37 -9.31 8.03
CA PHE A 134 14.00 -8.87 7.75
C PHE A 134 12.97 -9.74 8.48
N TYR A 135 13.16 -11.05 8.47
CA TYR A 135 12.31 -12.01 9.19
C TYR A 135 12.38 -11.78 10.71
N ALA A 136 13.56 -11.43 11.25
CA ALA A 136 13.72 -11.20 12.69
C ALA A 136 13.06 -9.91 13.21
N ILE A 137 12.78 -8.92 12.34
CA ILE A 137 12.08 -7.71 12.76
C ILE A 137 10.58 -7.93 12.90
N GLU A 138 9.94 -8.47 11.86
CA GLU A 138 8.49 -8.74 11.83
C GLU A 138 8.16 -9.69 10.65
N PRO A 139 7.98 -11.00 10.90
CA PRO A 139 7.64 -11.96 9.86
C PRO A 139 6.31 -11.70 9.16
N SER A 140 5.35 -11.02 9.79
CA SER A 140 4.04 -10.76 9.18
C SER A 140 4.10 -9.85 7.94
N ASP A 141 5.21 -9.14 7.77
CA ASP A 141 5.38 -8.16 6.68
C ASP A 141 6.11 -8.75 5.47
N PHE A 142 6.43 -10.04 5.52
CA PHE A 142 6.90 -10.79 4.36
C PHE A 142 5.76 -11.01 3.40
N TYR A 143 6.04 -10.81 2.12
CA TYR A 143 5.17 -11.31 1.07
C TYR A 143 5.26 -12.83 0.99
N ALA A 144 4.24 -13.46 0.41
CA ALA A 144 4.27 -14.90 0.18
C ALA A 144 5.53 -15.32 -0.62
N THR A 145 5.92 -14.50 -1.59
CA THR A 145 7.12 -14.68 -2.40
C THR A 145 8.41 -14.56 -1.57
N ASP A 146 8.45 -13.67 -0.57
CA ASP A 146 9.59 -13.54 0.34
C ASP A 146 9.76 -14.79 1.21
N PHE A 147 8.67 -15.34 1.72
CA PHE A 147 8.70 -16.60 2.46
C PHE A 147 9.22 -17.76 1.60
N VAL A 148 8.75 -17.89 0.35
CA VAL A 148 9.23 -18.91 -0.58
C VAL A 148 10.70 -18.73 -0.88
N ARG A 149 11.15 -17.52 -1.24
CA ARG A 149 12.55 -17.23 -1.55
C ARG A 149 13.47 -17.50 -0.36
N PHE A 150 13.07 -17.09 0.84
CA PHE A 150 13.86 -17.35 2.04
C PHE A 150 13.90 -18.84 2.39
N GLY A 151 12.76 -19.52 2.33
CA GLY A 151 12.68 -20.98 2.52
C GLY A 151 13.53 -21.75 1.52
N GLU A 152 13.54 -21.35 0.25
CA GLU A 152 14.40 -21.91 -0.80
C GLU A 152 15.89 -21.78 -0.49
N LEU A 153 16.32 -20.60 -0.04
CA LEU A 153 17.72 -20.35 0.33
C LEU A 153 18.15 -21.26 1.48
N LEU A 154 17.34 -21.35 2.54
CA LEU A 154 17.61 -22.23 3.69
C LEU A 154 17.61 -23.71 3.30
N PHE A 155 16.67 -24.13 2.46
CA PHE A 155 16.60 -25.49 1.96
C PHE A 155 17.85 -25.88 1.17
N LYS A 156 18.31 -25.00 0.26
CA LYS A 156 19.53 -25.22 -0.54
C LYS A 156 20.79 -25.30 0.32
N GLU A 157 20.83 -24.62 1.46
CA GLU A 157 21.92 -24.73 2.44
C GLU A 157 21.83 -25.98 3.35
N GLY A 158 20.80 -26.82 3.17
CA GLY A 158 20.56 -27.99 4.03
C GLY A 158 19.94 -27.66 5.38
N LYS A 159 19.52 -26.41 5.63
CA LYS A 159 18.82 -25.98 6.86
C LYS A 159 17.33 -26.29 6.77
N ILE A 160 16.99 -27.57 6.62
CA ILE A 160 15.64 -28.04 6.32
C ILE A 160 14.63 -27.64 7.41
N ASP A 161 15.01 -27.72 8.69
CA ASP A 161 14.14 -27.38 9.80
C ASP A 161 13.85 -25.87 9.89
N GLU A 162 14.82 -25.03 9.54
CA GLU A 162 14.62 -23.58 9.47
C GLU A 162 13.74 -23.22 8.28
N ALA A 163 13.98 -23.82 7.11
CA ALA A 163 13.12 -23.67 5.94
C ALA A 163 11.67 -24.05 6.24
N ARG A 164 11.47 -25.17 6.96
CA ARG A 164 10.15 -25.61 7.41
C ARG A 164 9.46 -24.57 8.29
N LYS A 165 10.17 -24.03 9.29
CA LYS A 165 9.61 -23.00 10.19
C LYS A 165 9.22 -21.73 9.43
N VAL A 166 10.05 -21.26 8.51
CA VAL A 166 9.77 -20.07 7.68
C VAL A 166 8.51 -20.30 6.85
N ILE A 167 8.41 -21.43 6.15
CA ILE A 167 7.27 -21.73 5.28
C ILE A 167 5.99 -21.98 6.09
N GLU A 168 6.06 -22.63 7.25
CA GLU A 168 4.91 -22.77 8.15
C GLU A 168 4.40 -21.42 8.67
N THR A 169 5.29 -20.47 8.97
CA THR A 169 4.92 -19.08 9.30
C THR A 169 4.27 -18.40 8.08
N GLY A 170 4.81 -18.61 6.88
CA GLY A 170 4.21 -18.16 5.63
C GLY A 170 2.79 -18.68 5.44
N ILE A 171 2.55 -19.97 5.65
CA ILE A 171 1.21 -20.56 5.47
C ILE A 171 0.23 -20.03 6.52
N LYS A 172 0.68 -19.72 7.74
CA LYS A 172 -0.16 -19.11 8.78
C LYS A 172 -0.51 -17.66 8.48
N THR A 173 0.44 -16.89 7.96
CA THR A 173 0.28 -15.47 7.58
C THR A 173 -0.55 -15.32 6.31
N HIS A 174 -0.32 -16.20 5.34
CA HIS A 174 -0.89 -16.16 4.00
C HIS A 174 -1.60 -17.47 3.61
N PRO A 175 -2.66 -17.87 4.33
CA PRO A 175 -3.26 -19.20 4.19
C PRO A 175 -3.85 -19.50 2.81
N LYS A 176 -4.17 -18.47 2.02
CA LYS A 176 -4.71 -18.62 0.66
C LYS A 176 -3.64 -18.75 -0.44
N LYS A 177 -2.38 -18.39 -0.15
CA LYS A 177 -1.31 -18.37 -1.17
C LYS A 177 -0.82 -19.80 -1.45
N LYS A 178 -1.06 -20.27 -2.67
CA LYS A 178 -0.81 -21.65 -3.08
C LYS A 178 0.67 -22.01 -3.12
N GLU A 179 1.51 -21.09 -3.57
CA GLU A 179 2.96 -21.25 -3.71
C GLU A 179 3.65 -21.73 -2.42
N LEU A 180 3.19 -21.27 -1.25
CA LEU A 180 3.72 -21.70 0.05
C LEU A 180 3.39 -23.17 0.36
N LYS A 181 2.15 -23.58 0.10
CA LYS A 181 1.68 -24.95 0.29
C LYS A 181 2.36 -25.90 -0.71
N GLU A 182 2.51 -25.46 -1.96
CA GLU A 182 3.23 -26.19 -3.01
C GLU A 182 4.69 -26.42 -2.63
N PHE A 183 5.37 -25.38 -2.16
CA PHE A 183 6.76 -25.49 -1.68
C PHE A 183 6.88 -26.50 -0.53
N ALA A 184 6.01 -26.38 0.48
CA ALA A 184 6.00 -27.28 1.62
C ALA A 184 5.76 -28.75 1.23
N ASN A 185 4.77 -29.01 0.37
CA ASN A 185 4.47 -30.36 -0.09
C ASN A 185 5.63 -30.96 -0.90
N LYS A 186 6.22 -30.17 -1.80
CA LYS A 186 7.26 -30.63 -2.73
C LYS A 186 8.61 -30.86 -2.05
N TYR A 187 9.01 -29.97 -1.15
CA TYR A 187 10.39 -29.95 -0.63
C TYR A 187 10.50 -30.28 0.85
N LEU A 188 9.42 -30.14 1.62
CA LEU A 188 9.45 -30.25 3.09
C LEU A 188 8.59 -31.39 3.63
N GLY A 189 7.99 -32.21 2.77
CA GLY A 189 7.12 -33.32 3.18
C GLY A 189 5.81 -32.86 3.83
N GLY A 190 5.32 -31.68 3.46
CA GLY A 190 3.98 -31.21 3.82
C GLY A 190 2.88 -32.01 3.13
N ASN A 191 1.67 -31.98 3.70
CA ASN A 191 0.46 -32.58 3.13
C ASN A 191 -0.69 -31.56 3.11
N TYR A 192 -0.41 -30.35 2.63
CA TYR A 192 -1.39 -29.27 2.54
C TYR A 192 -2.33 -29.49 1.36
N VAL A 193 -3.62 -29.35 1.60
CA VAL A 193 -4.67 -29.42 0.57
C VAL A 193 -4.99 -28.00 0.08
N PHE A 194 -5.28 -27.88 -1.22
CA PHE A 194 -5.76 -26.63 -1.80
C PHE A 194 -7.26 -26.55 -1.62
N GLU A 195 -7.74 -25.47 -1.00
CA GLU A 195 -9.16 -25.17 -1.00
C GLU A 195 -9.58 -24.88 -2.44
N ASN A 196 -10.35 -25.79 -3.03
CA ASN A 196 -11.11 -25.48 -4.22
C ASN A 196 -12.36 -24.74 -3.74
N ASN A 197 -12.34 -23.41 -3.84
CA ASN A 197 -13.56 -22.62 -3.69
C ASN A 197 -14.52 -22.98 -4.83
N THR A 198 -15.37 -23.98 -4.60
CA THR A 198 -16.46 -24.42 -5.48
C THR A 198 -17.74 -23.59 -5.30
N LEU A 199 -17.67 -22.47 -4.57
CA LEU A 199 -18.70 -21.43 -4.51
C LEU A 199 -18.35 -20.37 -5.58
N GLU A 200 -19.09 -20.10 -6.65
CA GLU A 200 -20.40 -20.51 -7.15
C GLU A 200 -20.22 -20.67 -8.68
N THR A 201 -20.82 -21.68 -9.31
CA THR A 201 -20.74 -21.88 -10.78
C THR A 201 -21.31 -20.72 -11.62
N PHE A 202 -21.83 -19.68 -10.96
CA PHE A 202 -22.55 -18.57 -11.55
C PHE A 202 -21.86 -17.21 -11.43
N ILE A 203 -20.69 -17.10 -10.79
CA ILE A 203 -19.98 -15.82 -10.68
C ILE A 203 -18.50 -16.01 -11.05
N GLU A 204 -18.09 -15.34 -12.12
CA GLU A 204 -16.70 -15.29 -12.57
C GLU A 204 -16.05 -14.00 -12.06
N LYS A 205 -14.86 -14.11 -11.44
CA LYS A 205 -14.06 -12.99 -10.94
C LYS A 205 -12.74 -12.99 -11.68
N ILE A 206 -12.53 -11.99 -12.53
CA ILE A 206 -11.39 -11.92 -13.44
C ILE A 206 -10.45 -10.81 -12.94
N PRO A 207 -9.38 -11.16 -12.21
CA PRO A 207 -8.36 -10.18 -11.84
C PRO A 207 -7.60 -9.70 -13.09
N VAL A 208 -7.46 -8.39 -13.22
CA VAL A 208 -6.83 -7.73 -14.36
C VAL A 208 -5.51 -7.15 -13.94
N ARG A 209 -4.41 -7.69 -14.49
CA ARG A 209 -3.06 -7.22 -14.18
C ARG A 209 -2.78 -5.90 -14.89
N THR A 210 -2.23 -4.93 -14.16
CA THR A 210 -1.82 -3.63 -14.69
C THR A 210 -0.34 -3.38 -14.43
N PRO A 211 0.30 -2.41 -15.12
CA PRO A 211 1.47 -1.74 -14.58
C PRO A 211 1.16 -1.15 -13.19
N LEU A 212 2.21 -0.84 -12.43
CA LEU A 212 2.07 -0.08 -11.20
C LEU A 212 1.38 1.25 -11.50
N VAL A 213 0.20 1.46 -10.90
CA VAL A 213 -0.52 2.73 -10.97
C VAL A 213 0.21 3.76 -10.12
N LYS A 214 0.45 4.93 -10.70
CA LYS A 214 1.18 6.04 -10.08
C LYS A 214 0.29 7.24 -9.82
N GLU A 215 0.83 8.21 -9.10
CA GLU A 215 0.14 9.47 -8.85
C GLU A 215 -0.10 10.23 -10.14
N ASP A 216 -1.28 10.86 -10.24
CA ASP A 216 -1.75 11.58 -11.43
C ASP A 216 -1.98 10.68 -12.68
N ASP A 217 -1.92 9.35 -12.57
CA ASP A 217 -2.33 8.44 -13.65
C ASP A 217 -3.84 8.55 -13.93
N ASP A 218 -4.23 8.47 -15.20
CA ASP A 218 -5.64 8.40 -15.59
C ASP A 218 -6.17 6.96 -15.49
N LEU A 219 -6.89 6.68 -14.40
CA LEU A 219 -7.56 5.38 -14.19
C LEU A 219 -8.47 4.99 -15.35
N ILE A 220 -9.10 5.95 -16.06
CA ILE A 220 -10.00 5.64 -17.18
C ILE A 220 -9.20 5.04 -18.33
N GLU A 221 -8.03 5.62 -18.64
CA GLU A 221 -7.16 5.11 -19.70
C GLU A 221 -6.53 3.77 -19.31
N ILE A 222 -6.19 3.58 -18.03
CA ILE A 222 -5.76 2.27 -17.51
C ILE A 222 -6.87 1.22 -17.69
N ILE A 223 -8.10 1.52 -17.31
CA ILE A 223 -9.25 0.61 -17.45
C ILE A 223 -9.52 0.32 -18.92
N LYS A 224 -9.53 1.33 -19.80
CA LYS A 224 -9.72 1.16 -21.25
C LYS A 224 -8.63 0.27 -21.86
N LYS A 225 -7.39 0.38 -21.39
CA LYS A 225 -6.27 -0.38 -21.93
C LYS A 225 -6.22 -1.82 -21.42
N TYR A 226 -6.46 -2.03 -20.13
CA TYR A 226 -6.19 -3.31 -19.46
C TYR A 226 -7.45 -4.11 -19.13
N ALA A 227 -8.59 -3.49 -18.85
CA ALA A 227 -9.81 -4.19 -18.44
C ALA A 227 -10.86 -4.27 -19.55
N LEU A 228 -11.08 -3.18 -20.29
CA LEU A 228 -12.09 -3.09 -21.36
C LEU A 228 -12.01 -4.22 -22.40
N PRO A 229 -10.82 -4.72 -22.82
CA PRO A 229 -10.75 -5.86 -23.76
C PRO A 229 -11.41 -7.14 -23.26
N TYR A 230 -11.64 -7.29 -21.96
CA TYR A 230 -12.23 -8.49 -21.33
C TYR A 230 -13.70 -8.31 -20.92
N LEU A 231 -14.25 -7.09 -21.04
CA LEU A 231 -15.61 -6.77 -20.59
C LEU A 231 -16.67 -7.35 -21.52
N LYS A 232 -17.74 -7.83 -20.89
CA LYS A 232 -19.01 -8.23 -21.52
C LYS A 232 -20.15 -7.38 -20.97
N VAL A 233 -21.25 -7.36 -21.71
CA VAL A 233 -22.47 -6.65 -21.30
C VAL A 233 -22.98 -7.21 -19.98
N GLY A 234 -23.11 -6.34 -18.96
CA GLY A 234 -23.56 -6.70 -17.63
C GLY A 234 -22.45 -6.97 -16.62
N ASP A 235 -21.18 -6.93 -17.04
CA ASP A 235 -20.05 -7.01 -16.11
C ASP A 235 -19.97 -5.77 -15.20
N ILE A 236 -19.42 -5.97 -14.00
CA ILE A 236 -19.05 -4.90 -13.06
C ILE A 236 -17.53 -4.79 -13.02
N VAL A 237 -17.00 -3.59 -13.23
CA VAL A 237 -15.57 -3.28 -13.03
C VAL A 237 -15.36 -2.80 -11.61
N THR A 238 -14.54 -3.50 -10.84
CA THR A 238 -14.18 -3.10 -9.49
C THR A 238 -12.73 -2.62 -9.46
N ILE A 239 -12.44 -1.62 -8.62
CA ILE A 239 -11.13 -0.98 -8.50
C ILE A 239 -10.79 -0.90 -7.01
N SER A 240 -9.55 -1.25 -6.64
CA SER A 240 -9.05 -1.07 -5.28
C SER A 240 -9.16 0.40 -4.83
N SER A 241 -9.69 0.63 -3.62
CA SER A 241 -9.74 1.95 -2.97
C SER A 241 -8.35 2.58 -2.83
N CYS A 242 -7.36 1.80 -2.40
CA CYS A 242 -5.98 2.23 -2.23
C CYS A 242 -5.37 2.69 -3.56
N VAL A 243 -5.56 1.93 -4.63
CA VAL A 243 -5.06 2.29 -5.97
C VAL A 243 -5.79 3.50 -6.56
N ALA A 244 -7.10 3.61 -6.34
CA ALA A 244 -7.83 4.80 -6.73
C ALA A 244 -7.32 6.05 -6.00
N ALA A 245 -7.00 5.93 -4.70
CA ALA A 245 -6.41 7.00 -3.92
C ALA A 245 -4.99 7.36 -4.41
N ILE A 246 -4.15 6.39 -4.73
CA ILE A 246 -2.82 6.62 -5.31
C ILE A 246 -2.93 7.40 -6.62
N ALA A 247 -3.82 7.01 -7.52
CA ALA A 247 -4.03 7.73 -8.79
C ALA A 247 -4.50 9.19 -8.58
N GLU A 248 -5.32 9.44 -7.55
CA GLU A 248 -5.68 10.81 -7.10
C GLU A 248 -4.52 11.56 -6.40
N GLY A 249 -3.37 10.91 -6.24
CA GLY A 249 -2.18 11.37 -5.55
C GLY A 249 -2.30 11.36 -4.02
N ARG A 250 -3.30 10.70 -3.44
CA ARG A 250 -3.59 10.75 -1.99
C ARG A 250 -2.64 9.86 -1.19
N LEU A 251 -1.40 10.31 -1.06
CA LEU A 251 -0.34 9.64 -0.33
C LEU A 251 0.48 10.65 0.47
N PHE A 252 0.82 10.26 1.69
CA PHE A 252 1.53 11.10 2.63
C PHE A 252 2.70 10.33 3.21
N PRO A 253 3.94 10.67 2.80
CA PRO A 253 5.10 9.98 3.32
C PRO A 253 5.23 10.30 4.81
N VAL A 254 5.54 9.29 5.60
CA VAL A 254 5.48 9.38 7.08
C VAL A 254 6.31 10.52 7.65
N ASP A 255 7.48 10.81 7.08
CA ASP A 255 8.38 11.89 7.50
C ASP A 255 7.90 13.32 7.18
N SER A 256 6.86 13.46 6.36
CA SER A 256 6.23 14.76 6.07
C SER A 256 5.09 15.12 7.03
N ILE A 257 4.65 14.17 7.86
CA ILE A 257 3.46 14.32 8.70
C ILE A 257 3.87 14.83 10.08
N LYS A 258 3.34 16.00 10.47
CA LYS A 258 3.55 16.57 11.80
C LYS A 258 2.48 16.04 12.76
N VAL A 259 2.82 15.00 13.52
CA VAL A 259 1.89 14.33 14.44
C VAL A 259 1.54 15.22 15.65
N SER A 260 0.24 15.51 15.82
CA SER A 260 -0.28 16.28 16.94
C SER A 260 -0.33 15.48 18.26
N LYS A 261 -0.51 16.18 19.38
CA LYS A 261 -0.76 15.53 20.69
C LYS A 261 -2.05 14.71 20.68
N LEU A 262 -3.08 15.22 20.01
CA LEU A 262 -4.37 14.54 19.87
C LEU A 262 -4.19 13.21 19.12
N ALA A 263 -3.45 13.22 18.00
CA ALA A 263 -3.20 12.01 17.22
C ALA A 263 -2.53 10.93 18.07
N ARG A 264 -1.45 11.28 18.79
CA ARG A 264 -0.74 10.36 19.70
C ARG A 264 -1.63 9.82 20.81
N PHE A 265 -2.50 10.66 21.37
CA PHE A 265 -3.38 10.26 22.46
C PHE A 265 -4.45 9.28 21.96
N VAL A 266 -5.20 9.63 20.91
CA VAL A 266 -6.31 8.79 20.42
C VAL A 266 -5.81 7.47 19.85
N SER A 267 -4.69 7.48 19.12
CA SER A 267 -4.14 6.26 18.51
C SER A 267 -3.75 5.20 19.55
N HIS A 268 -3.42 5.60 20.77
CA HIS A 268 -3.13 4.68 21.89
C HIS A 268 -4.33 3.84 22.34
N PHE A 269 -5.55 4.30 22.06
CA PHE A 269 -6.80 3.62 22.45
C PHE A 269 -7.47 2.86 21.30
N VAL A 270 -6.95 3.02 20.08
CA VAL A 270 -7.37 2.19 18.96
C VAL A 270 -6.89 0.77 19.23
N ASN A 271 -7.76 -0.21 18.99
CA ASN A 271 -7.49 -1.58 19.36
C ASN A 271 -6.20 -2.05 18.67
N GLN A 272 -5.20 -2.42 19.48
CA GLN A 272 -3.94 -2.97 19.02
C GLN A 272 -4.01 -4.49 18.88
N GLU A 273 -5.20 -5.09 18.99
CA GLU A 273 -5.40 -6.52 18.74
C GLU A 273 -4.93 -6.84 17.34
N SER A 274 -3.66 -7.23 17.27
CA SER A 274 -3.04 -7.92 16.19
C SER A 274 -3.87 -9.18 16.02
N ILE A 275 -4.60 -9.25 14.91
CA ILE A 275 -5.00 -10.55 14.39
C ILE A 275 -3.71 -11.38 14.33
N PRO A 276 -3.72 -12.68 14.68
CA PRO A 276 -2.55 -13.50 14.48
C PRO A 276 -2.11 -13.28 13.02
N PHE A 277 -0.97 -12.62 12.82
CA PHE A 277 -0.42 -12.30 11.51
C PHE A 277 -1.05 -11.13 10.72
N GLY A 278 -1.88 -10.30 11.36
CA GLY A 278 -2.32 -8.99 10.84
C GLY A 278 -1.81 -7.85 11.71
N GLY A 279 -1.36 -6.75 11.10
CA GLY A 279 -0.94 -5.55 11.81
C GLY A 279 -2.04 -4.98 12.72
N ALA A 280 -1.67 -4.03 13.58
CA ALA A 280 -2.67 -3.26 14.33
C ALA A 280 -3.61 -2.52 13.36
N ALA A 281 -4.82 -2.17 13.81
CA ALA A 281 -5.71 -1.34 13.00
C ALA A 281 -4.98 -0.05 12.56
N PRO A 282 -5.13 0.43 11.32
CA PRO A 282 -4.29 1.51 10.79
C PRO A 282 -4.27 2.76 11.67
N LEU A 283 -5.40 3.12 12.28
CA LEU A 283 -5.52 4.27 13.17
C LEU A 283 -4.79 4.14 14.52
N ALA A 284 -4.23 2.96 14.86
CA ALA A 284 -3.29 2.80 15.97
C ALA A 284 -1.94 3.46 15.67
N ASN A 285 -1.60 3.62 14.38
CA ASN A 285 -0.48 4.41 13.94
C ASN A 285 -0.80 5.92 14.11
N PRO A 286 -0.02 6.67 14.91
CA PRO A 286 -0.30 8.08 15.15
C PRO A 286 -0.16 8.95 13.88
N TYR A 287 0.58 8.49 12.86
CA TYR A 287 0.69 9.17 11.56
C TYR A 287 -0.62 9.02 10.77
N ALA A 288 -1.20 7.81 10.75
CA ALA A 288 -2.52 7.55 10.16
C ALA A 288 -3.61 8.34 10.88
N MET A 289 -3.59 8.35 12.22
CA MET A 289 -4.51 9.15 13.03
C MET A 289 -4.38 10.65 12.73
N GLN A 290 -3.16 11.15 12.49
CA GLN A 290 -2.95 12.54 12.11
C GLN A 290 -3.57 12.84 10.75
N VAL A 291 -3.43 11.94 9.76
CA VAL A 291 -4.14 12.07 8.47
C VAL A 291 -5.67 12.02 8.69
N ALA A 292 -6.18 11.14 9.54
CA ALA A 292 -7.61 11.08 9.87
C ALA A 292 -8.13 12.41 10.45
N ILE A 293 -7.38 13.00 11.40
CA ILE A 293 -7.70 14.32 11.98
C ILE A 293 -7.77 15.40 10.88
N GLU A 294 -6.90 15.34 9.89
CA GLU A 294 -6.87 16.32 8.80
C GLU A 294 -7.96 16.11 7.76
N GLU A 295 -8.42 14.87 7.57
CA GLU A 295 -9.54 14.52 6.69
C GLU A 295 -10.89 14.93 7.31
N VAL A 296 -11.15 14.58 8.57
CA VAL A 296 -12.48 14.75 9.18
C VAL A 296 -12.56 15.89 10.21
N GLY A 297 -11.42 16.42 10.62
CA GLY A 297 -11.30 17.47 11.62
C GLY A 297 -11.15 16.95 13.06
N PRO A 298 -10.43 17.68 13.93
CA PRO A 298 -10.12 17.23 15.29
C PRO A 298 -11.37 17.05 16.16
N ILE A 299 -12.39 17.89 15.97
CA ILE A 299 -13.64 17.81 16.74
C ILE A 299 -14.36 16.48 16.47
N ARG A 300 -14.45 16.06 15.20
CA ARG A 300 -15.10 14.79 14.84
C ARG A 300 -14.33 13.59 15.38
N ILE A 301 -13.00 13.64 15.37
CA ILE A 301 -12.17 12.59 15.99
C ILE A 301 -12.41 12.50 17.50
N ILE A 302 -12.48 13.63 18.20
CA ILE A 302 -12.78 13.65 19.65
C ILE A 302 -14.17 13.08 19.92
N LEU A 303 -15.19 13.53 19.19
CA LEU A 303 -16.56 13.01 19.33
C LEU A 303 -16.64 11.52 19.00
N GLY A 304 -15.96 11.08 17.94
CA GLY A 304 -15.89 9.66 17.56
C GLY A 304 -15.16 8.82 18.60
N PHE A 305 -14.08 9.33 19.19
CA PHE A 305 -13.37 8.67 20.28
C PHE A 305 -14.28 8.49 21.51
N LEU A 306 -14.96 9.55 21.95
CA LEU A 306 -15.89 9.50 23.09
C LEU A 306 -17.06 8.56 22.81
N ALA A 307 -17.70 8.67 21.64
CA ALA A 307 -18.80 7.81 21.24
C ALA A 307 -18.36 6.34 21.09
N GLY A 308 -17.16 6.09 20.58
CA GLY A 308 -16.58 4.76 20.49
C GLY A 308 -16.33 4.14 21.87
N ALA A 309 -15.84 4.91 22.82
CA ALA A 309 -15.67 4.47 24.21
C ALA A 309 -17.02 4.10 24.85
N ILE A 310 -18.06 4.92 24.65
CA ILE A 310 -19.43 4.61 25.10
C ILE A 310 -19.96 3.37 24.39
N GLY A 311 -19.78 3.27 23.07
CA GLY A 311 -20.20 2.12 22.27
C GLY A 311 -19.63 0.80 22.78
N LYS A 312 -18.35 0.77 23.15
CA LYS A 312 -17.70 -0.40 23.77
C LYS A 312 -18.39 -0.85 25.06
N VAL A 313 -18.86 0.08 25.91
CA VAL A 313 -19.61 -0.25 27.13
C VAL A 313 -20.91 -1.00 26.82
N PHE A 314 -21.53 -0.71 25.67
CA PHE A 314 -22.76 -1.35 25.21
C PHE A 314 -22.53 -2.50 24.22
N GLY A 315 -21.27 -2.93 23.99
CA GLY A 315 -20.94 -3.97 23.02
C GLY A 315 -21.23 -3.60 21.56
N LEU A 316 -21.21 -2.30 21.23
CA LEU A 316 -21.43 -1.79 19.88
C LEU A 316 -20.11 -1.50 19.18
N ASP A 317 -19.81 -2.27 18.13
CA ASP A 317 -18.61 -2.08 17.32
C ASP A 317 -18.77 -0.98 16.27
N GLY A 318 -17.64 -0.37 15.89
CA GLY A 318 -17.56 0.58 14.77
C GLY A 318 -18.18 1.96 15.04
N VAL A 319 -18.65 2.25 16.26
CA VAL A 319 -19.27 3.54 16.61
C VAL A 319 -18.32 4.72 16.37
N PHE A 320 -17.01 4.52 16.58
CA PHE A 320 -15.99 5.53 16.26
C PHE A 320 -16.11 6.01 14.82
N TYR A 321 -16.10 5.09 13.84
CA TYR A 321 -16.12 5.42 12.42
C TYR A 321 -17.45 6.03 11.96
N ARG A 322 -18.57 5.63 12.58
CA ARG A 322 -19.89 6.23 12.30
C ARG A 322 -19.95 7.72 12.65
N VAL A 323 -19.23 8.13 13.71
CA VAL A 323 -19.21 9.53 14.18
C VAL A 323 -18.04 10.32 13.58
N ALA A 324 -16.85 9.73 13.49
CA ALA A 324 -15.69 10.36 12.88
C ALA A 324 -15.91 10.57 11.37
N GLY A 325 -16.61 9.65 10.72
CA GLY A 325 -16.94 9.66 9.29
C GLY A 325 -16.22 8.54 8.54
N GLU A 326 -16.87 8.06 7.48
CA GLU A 326 -16.41 6.91 6.68
C GLU A 326 -14.98 7.07 6.12
N GLN A 327 -14.59 8.30 5.75
CA GLN A 327 -13.22 8.59 5.28
C GLN A 327 -12.13 8.23 6.29
N SER A 328 -12.42 8.28 7.59
CA SER A 328 -11.46 7.86 8.63
C SER A 328 -11.24 6.34 8.68
N ALA A 329 -12.18 5.55 8.13
CA ALA A 329 -12.07 4.09 8.06
C ALA A 329 -11.29 3.61 6.83
N LEU A 330 -11.04 4.49 5.85
CA LEU A 330 -10.39 4.19 4.57
C LEU A 330 -8.90 4.52 4.55
N ILE A 331 -8.26 4.63 5.71
CA ILE A 331 -6.86 5.03 5.79
C ILE A 331 -6.01 3.77 5.89
N ASP A 332 -5.19 3.55 4.87
CA ASP A 332 -4.16 2.54 4.88
C ASP A 332 -2.87 3.13 5.47
N ASP A 333 -2.17 2.32 6.26
CA ASP A 333 -0.88 2.68 6.85
C ASP A 333 0.23 1.69 6.49
N PRO A 334 1.51 2.11 6.63
CA PRO A 334 2.64 1.25 6.30
C PRO A 334 2.72 -0.01 7.16
N PRO A 335 3.07 -1.18 6.58
CA PRO A 335 3.56 -1.38 5.22
C PRO A 335 2.51 -1.91 4.21
N GLY A 336 1.24 -1.49 4.33
CA GLY A 336 0.12 -2.10 3.60
C GLY A 336 0.15 -1.97 2.07
N ALA A 337 0.77 -0.92 1.53
CA ALA A 337 0.88 -0.72 0.08
C ALA A 337 2.13 -1.39 -0.52
N ILE A 338 2.15 -1.54 -1.85
CA ILE A 338 3.31 -2.10 -2.57
C ILE A 338 4.38 -1.02 -2.79
N PRO A 339 5.68 -1.39 -2.85
CA PRO A 339 6.76 -0.49 -3.23
C PRO A 339 6.49 0.29 -4.54
N PRO A 340 6.84 1.59 -4.62
CA PRO A 340 7.52 2.41 -3.61
C PRO A 340 6.58 3.08 -2.59
N TYR A 341 5.28 2.74 -2.58
CA TYR A 341 4.29 3.36 -1.70
C TYR A 341 4.20 2.71 -0.31
N ASP A 342 5.00 1.68 -0.05
CA ASP A 342 4.97 0.84 1.14
C ASP A 342 5.30 1.57 2.46
N TYR A 343 5.75 2.83 2.41
CA TYR A 343 5.98 3.68 3.58
C TYR A 343 5.13 4.97 3.59
N TYR A 344 4.04 4.99 2.84
CA TYR A 344 3.10 6.10 2.80
C TYR A 344 1.82 5.80 3.59
N ILE A 345 1.23 6.85 4.17
CA ILE A 345 -0.16 6.84 4.64
C ILE A 345 -1.05 7.20 3.46
N ILE A 346 -2.04 6.36 3.15
CA ILE A 346 -2.90 6.51 1.96
C ILE A 346 -4.36 6.58 2.43
N PRO A 347 -4.98 7.77 2.52
CA PRO A 347 -6.40 7.86 2.76
C PRO A 347 -7.20 7.52 1.49
N GLY A 348 -8.38 6.95 1.67
CA GLY A 348 -9.26 6.57 0.57
C GLY A 348 -9.66 7.73 -0.36
N PRO A 349 -10.25 7.44 -1.54
CA PRO A 349 -10.53 8.43 -2.58
C PRO A 349 -11.42 9.59 -2.11
N ILE A 350 -11.24 10.78 -2.72
CA ILE A 350 -11.96 12.01 -2.33
C ILE A 350 -13.47 11.87 -2.52
N ASP A 351 -13.88 11.46 -3.71
CA ASP A 351 -15.29 11.26 -4.09
C ASP A 351 -15.43 9.97 -4.90
N SER A 352 -15.46 8.84 -4.19
CA SER A 352 -15.61 7.51 -4.79
C SER A 352 -16.84 7.42 -5.70
N ASN A 353 -17.96 8.06 -5.33
CA ASN A 353 -19.18 8.05 -6.14
C ASN A 353 -19.05 8.92 -7.40
N GLY A 354 -18.37 10.06 -7.31
CA GLY A 354 -18.02 10.88 -8.46
C GLY A 354 -17.11 10.17 -9.45
N LEU A 355 -16.08 9.50 -8.93
CA LEU A 355 -15.12 8.74 -9.74
C LEU A 355 -15.80 7.60 -10.51
N VAL A 356 -16.61 6.76 -9.86
CA VAL A 356 -17.32 5.67 -10.55
C VAL A 356 -18.31 6.18 -11.60
N ARG A 357 -18.98 7.33 -11.38
CA ARG A 357 -19.85 7.95 -12.40
C ARG A 357 -19.04 8.41 -13.62
N LYS A 358 -17.87 9.02 -13.40
CA LYS A 358 -16.97 9.45 -14.49
C LYS A 358 -16.50 8.25 -15.31
N ILE A 359 -16.05 7.18 -14.65
CA ILE A 359 -15.59 5.96 -15.32
C ILE A 359 -16.73 5.29 -16.10
N LYS A 360 -17.91 5.10 -15.49
CA LYS A 360 -19.08 4.51 -16.16
C LYS A 360 -19.43 5.21 -17.47
N LYS A 361 -19.37 6.55 -17.49
CA LYS A 361 -19.65 7.34 -18.69
C LYS A 361 -18.68 7.03 -19.84
N GLU A 362 -17.44 6.71 -19.52
CA GLU A 362 -16.36 6.48 -20.50
C GLU A 362 -16.27 5.04 -20.99
N ILE A 363 -16.63 4.05 -20.15
CA ILE A 363 -16.50 2.62 -20.48
C ILE A 363 -17.84 1.90 -20.69
N ASN A 364 -18.96 2.57 -20.41
CA ASN A 364 -20.32 2.03 -20.53
C ASN A 364 -20.55 0.69 -19.80
N SER A 365 -20.02 0.56 -18.58
CA SER A 365 -20.19 -0.61 -17.70
C SER A 365 -20.40 -0.16 -16.25
N GLU A 366 -20.98 -1.01 -15.41
CA GLU A 366 -21.13 -0.69 -13.98
C GLU A 366 -19.77 -0.71 -13.29
N VAL A 367 -19.56 0.19 -12.31
CA VAL A 367 -18.26 0.40 -11.68
C VAL A 367 -18.40 0.52 -10.17
N ALA A 368 -17.48 -0.12 -9.44
CA ALA A 368 -17.36 0.02 -8.00
C ALA A 368 -15.91 0.29 -7.58
N ILE A 369 -15.73 1.07 -6.52
CA ILE A 369 -14.48 1.17 -5.78
C ILE A 369 -14.65 0.38 -4.51
N VAL A 370 -13.70 -0.50 -4.24
CA VAL A 370 -13.79 -1.53 -3.21
C VAL A 370 -12.54 -1.51 -2.35
N ASP A 371 -12.74 -1.47 -1.05
CA ASP A 371 -11.71 -1.76 -0.06
C ASP A 371 -11.87 -3.22 0.39
N ALA A 372 -10.88 -4.08 0.11
CA ALA A 372 -10.95 -5.50 0.39
C ALA A 372 -9.66 -6.01 1.02
N ASN A 373 -9.76 -6.99 1.91
CA ASN A 373 -8.60 -7.57 2.61
C ASN A 373 -8.68 -9.10 2.71
N GLU A 374 -7.56 -9.71 3.10
CA GLU A 374 -7.48 -11.18 3.22
C GLU A 374 -8.33 -11.79 4.33
N LEU A 375 -8.87 -10.98 5.23
CA LEU A 375 -9.63 -11.40 6.41
C LEU A 375 -11.10 -11.69 6.12
N GLY A 376 -11.49 -11.78 4.84
CA GLY A 376 -12.86 -12.06 4.47
C GLY A 376 -13.75 -10.81 4.43
N ARG A 377 -13.17 -9.61 4.40
CA ARG A 377 -13.93 -8.35 4.41
C ARG A 377 -13.71 -7.58 3.12
N ALA A 378 -14.80 -7.17 2.50
CA ALA A 378 -14.83 -6.20 1.42
C ALA A 378 -15.88 -5.14 1.73
N TRP A 379 -15.59 -3.89 1.35
CA TRP A 379 -16.46 -2.73 1.54
C TRP A 379 -16.54 -1.95 0.23
N VAL A 380 -17.76 -1.77 -0.28
CA VAL A 380 -18.01 -1.00 -1.50
C VAL A 380 -18.16 0.48 -1.16
N VAL A 381 -17.03 1.18 -1.19
CA VAL A 381 -16.91 2.59 -0.80
C VAL A 381 -17.53 3.55 -1.82
N GLY A 382 -17.62 3.13 -3.08
CA GLY A 382 -18.31 3.85 -4.15
C GLY A 382 -18.88 2.89 -5.17
N ALA A 383 -20.06 3.16 -5.70
CA ALA A 383 -20.68 2.31 -6.72
C ALA A 383 -21.64 3.10 -7.60
N THR A 384 -21.79 2.64 -8.83
CA THR A 384 -22.86 3.11 -9.73
C THR A 384 -24.23 2.63 -9.23
N GLU A 385 -25.30 3.36 -9.55
CA GLU A 385 -26.64 3.16 -8.95
C GLU A 385 -27.23 1.77 -9.16
N GLY A 386 -26.83 1.06 -10.24
CA GLY A 386 -27.33 -0.28 -10.55
C GLY A 386 -26.73 -1.41 -9.70
N ILE A 387 -25.77 -1.13 -8.83
CA ILE A 387 -25.04 -2.14 -8.07
C ILE A 387 -25.68 -2.38 -6.70
N ASN A 388 -26.02 -3.64 -6.41
CA ASN A 388 -26.31 -4.09 -5.05
C ASN A 388 -25.00 -4.23 -4.25
N LYS A 389 -24.67 -3.21 -3.44
CA LYS A 389 -23.43 -3.16 -2.67
C LYS A 389 -23.20 -4.40 -1.79
N LYS A 390 -24.22 -4.83 -1.05
CA LYS A 390 -24.08 -5.96 -0.10
C LYS A 390 -23.78 -7.29 -0.79
N GLU A 391 -24.37 -7.49 -1.95
CA GLU A 391 -24.11 -8.67 -2.78
C GLU A 391 -22.68 -8.63 -3.34
N LEU A 392 -22.26 -7.47 -3.85
CA LEU A 392 -20.90 -7.30 -4.37
C LEU A 392 -19.83 -7.46 -3.26
N GLU A 393 -20.08 -6.93 -2.06
CA GLU A 393 -19.21 -7.11 -0.88
C GLU A 393 -19.07 -8.59 -0.51
N LYS A 394 -20.15 -9.36 -0.56
CA LYS A 394 -20.11 -10.81 -0.32
C LYS A 394 -19.28 -11.52 -1.40
N VAL A 395 -19.50 -11.19 -2.67
CA VAL A 395 -18.80 -11.78 -3.82
C VAL A 395 -17.28 -11.54 -3.78
N LEU A 396 -16.88 -10.36 -3.30
CA LEU A 396 -15.48 -9.92 -3.23
C LEU A 396 -14.82 -10.18 -1.87
N SER A 397 -15.53 -10.76 -0.91
CA SER A 397 -15.02 -11.01 0.45
C SER A 397 -13.77 -11.90 0.49
N ASP A 398 -13.57 -12.75 -0.52
CA ASP A 398 -12.37 -13.59 -0.64
C ASP A 398 -11.16 -12.86 -1.24
N ASN A 399 -11.32 -11.58 -1.59
CA ASN A 399 -10.32 -10.69 -2.20
C ASN A 399 -9.70 -11.24 -3.51
N PRO A 400 -10.47 -11.31 -4.61
CA PRO A 400 -9.97 -11.82 -5.89
C PRO A 400 -8.89 -10.93 -6.53
N ALA A 401 -8.75 -9.67 -6.09
CA ALA A 401 -7.69 -8.77 -6.52
C ALA A 401 -6.30 -9.23 -6.02
N GLY A 402 -6.27 -10.12 -5.02
CA GLY A 402 -5.06 -10.48 -4.31
C GLY A 402 -4.49 -9.29 -3.53
N ASN A 403 -3.28 -9.48 -3.01
CA ASN A 403 -2.47 -8.46 -2.37
C ASN A 403 -1.01 -8.72 -2.74
N GLU A 404 -0.12 -7.76 -2.57
CA GLU A 404 1.33 -7.95 -2.82
C GLU A 404 1.68 -7.99 -4.32
N ASP A 405 2.36 -9.04 -4.78
CA ASP A 405 3.00 -9.13 -6.10
C ASP A 405 2.04 -9.44 -7.26
N GLU A 406 0.77 -9.77 -6.98
CA GLU A 406 -0.26 -10.06 -8.00
C GLU A 406 -0.42 -8.91 -8.99
N GLY A 407 -0.42 -7.67 -8.50
CA GLY A 407 -0.55 -6.46 -9.32
C GLY A 407 -1.87 -6.40 -10.11
N THR A 408 -2.97 -6.86 -9.50
CA THR A 408 -4.30 -6.94 -10.12
C THR A 408 -5.34 -6.04 -9.43
N PRO A 409 -5.13 -4.70 -9.42
CA PRO A 409 -5.99 -3.78 -8.66
C PRO A 409 -7.39 -3.58 -9.27
N ILE A 410 -7.63 -4.14 -10.46
CA ILE A 410 -8.93 -4.14 -11.13
C ILE A 410 -9.44 -5.58 -11.18
N VAL A 411 -10.70 -5.80 -10.82
CA VAL A 411 -11.37 -7.09 -10.98
C VAL A 411 -12.66 -6.92 -11.76
N ILE A 412 -12.87 -7.76 -12.76
CA ILE A 412 -14.15 -7.83 -13.47
C ILE A 412 -14.99 -8.90 -12.79
N VAL A 413 -16.17 -8.50 -12.31
CA VAL A 413 -17.16 -9.41 -11.73
C VAL A 413 -18.24 -9.65 -12.76
N ARG A 414 -18.44 -10.92 -13.11
CA ARG A 414 -19.43 -11.35 -14.10
C ARG A 414 -20.39 -12.34 -13.47
N PHE A 415 -21.66 -11.97 -13.47
CA PHE A 415 -22.75 -12.85 -13.08
C PHE A 415 -23.21 -13.62 -14.32
N SER A 416 -23.10 -14.95 -14.27
CA SER A 416 -23.71 -15.83 -15.25
C SER A 416 -25.23 -15.69 -15.15
N LYS A 417 -25.87 -15.42 -16.29
CA LYS A 417 -27.33 -15.44 -16.41
C LYS A 417 -27.87 -16.85 -16.60
#